data_AF-A0A3D1TSA9-F1
#
_entry.id   AF-A0A3D1TSA9-F1
#
_cell.length_a   1.000
_cell.length_b   1.000
_cell.length_c   1.000
_cell.angle_alpha   90.00
_cell.angle_beta   90.00
_cell.angle_gamma   90.00
#
_symmetry.space_group_name_H-M   'P 1'
#
loop_
_entity.id
_entity.type
_entity.pdbx_description
1 polymer ?
#
loop_
_entity_poly.entity_id
_entity_poly.type
_entity_poly.pdbx_seq_one_letter_code
_entity_poly.pdbx_strand_id
1 'polypeptide(L)' 'FAVLEPTADGFRNYLRVGEKLSPETLLLDRAYMLRLTAPQMTVLIGGMRALNANVAQSHHGVLTDRPETLTSDFFVNLL' A
#
# COMPACT_ATOMS: atom_id res chain seq x y z
N PHE A 1 -4.68 6.35 22.21
CA PHE A 1 -4.00 5.63 21.13
C PHE A 1 -4.88 4.61 20.40
N ALA A 2 -5.81 3.92 21.08
CA ALA A 2 -6.69 2.91 20.45
C ALA A 2 -7.44 3.38 19.19
N VAL A 3 -7.88 4.66 19.14
CA VAL A 3 -8.60 5.22 17.98
C VAL A 3 -7.71 5.55 16.77
N LEU A 4 -6.38 5.56 16.94
CA LEU A 4 -5.43 5.83 15.86
C LEU A 4 -4.80 4.55 15.30
N GLU A 5 -5.10 3.39 15.90
CA GLU A 5 -4.61 2.12 15.40
C GLU A 5 -5.28 1.83 14.04
N PRO A 6 -4.51 1.76 12.95
CA PRO A 6 -5.10 1.56 11.64
C PRO A 6 -5.71 0.15 11.56
N THR A 7 -6.96 0.07 11.11
CA THR A 7 -7.59 -1.22 10.81
C THR A 7 -7.32 -1.66 9.37
N ALA A 8 -6.96 -0.74 8.50
CA ALA A 8 -6.44 -0.99 7.17
C ALA A 8 -5.31 -0.01 6.84
N ASP A 9 -4.32 -0.49 6.08
CA ASP A 9 -3.22 0.32 5.57
C ASP A 9 -2.75 -0.25 4.23
N GLY A 10 -3.39 0.19 3.15
CA GLY A 10 -3.08 -0.29 1.80
C GLY A 10 -1.66 0.04 1.35
N PHE A 11 -1.03 1.07 1.90
CA PHE A 11 0.37 1.41 1.64
C PHE A 11 1.32 0.30 2.11
N ARG A 12 1.06 -0.28 3.30
CA ARG A 12 1.80 -1.44 3.83
C ARG A 12 1.17 -2.80 3.51
N ASN A 13 0.17 -2.82 2.64
CA ASN A 13 -0.56 -4.03 2.25
C ASN A 13 -1.19 -4.78 3.44
N TYR A 14 -1.83 -4.04 4.34
CA TYR A 14 -2.44 -4.57 5.55
C TYR A 14 -3.95 -4.35 5.59
N LEU A 15 -4.67 -5.38 5.99
CA LEU A 15 -6.11 -5.34 6.24
C LEU A 15 -6.42 -6.20 7.46
N ARG A 16 -7.10 -5.62 8.46
CA ARG A 16 -7.59 -6.36 9.63
C ARG A 16 -8.70 -7.31 9.20
N VAL A 17 -8.69 -8.51 9.76
CA VAL A 17 -9.77 -9.49 9.57
C VAL A 17 -11.09 -8.92 10.10
N GLY A 18 -12.16 -9.08 9.33
CA GLY A 18 -13.50 -8.62 9.71
C GLY A 18 -13.85 -7.20 9.27
N GLU A 19 -12.98 -6.53 8.52
CA GLU A 19 -13.32 -5.27 7.86
C GLU A 19 -14.47 -5.45 6.88
N LYS A 20 -15.42 -4.51 6.92
CA LYS A 20 -16.67 -4.60 6.14
C LYS A 20 -16.59 -3.88 4.80
N LEU A 21 -15.76 -2.83 4.72
CA LEU A 21 -15.54 -2.08 3.50
C LEU A 21 -14.49 -2.77 2.63
N SER A 22 -14.55 -2.52 1.33
CA SER A 22 -13.57 -3.10 0.42
C SER A 22 -12.16 -2.51 0.66
N PRO A 23 -11.09 -3.29 0.42
CA PRO A 23 -9.72 -2.82 0.65
C PRO A 23 -9.38 -1.53 -0.12
N GLU A 24 -9.88 -1.39 -1.35
CA GLU A 24 -9.70 -0.21 -2.19
C GLU A 24 -10.43 1.02 -1.62
N THR A 25 -11.60 0.86 -1.00
CA THR A 25 -12.31 1.95 -0.31
C THR A 25 -11.51 2.42 0.90
N LEU A 26 -10.98 1.48 1.69
CA LEU A 26 -10.17 1.77 2.87
C LEU A 26 -8.80 2.40 2.52
N LEU A 27 -8.21 2.02 1.38
CA LEU A 27 -7.03 2.69 0.84
C LEU A 27 -7.29 4.16 0.53
N LEU A 28 -8.42 4.46 -0.13
CA LEU A 28 -8.80 5.85 -0.43
C LEU A 28 -9.04 6.67 0.84
N ASP A 29 -9.72 6.08 1.84
CA ASP A 29 -9.92 6.72 3.15
C ASP A 29 -8.59 7.01 3.84
N ARG A 30 -7.65 6.05 3.83
CA ARG A 30 -6.31 6.24 4.38
C ARG A 30 -5.53 7.34 3.64
N ALA A 31 -5.61 7.38 2.32
CA ALA A 31 -4.97 8.43 1.52
C ALA A 31 -5.56 9.80 1.80
N TYR A 32 -6.89 9.89 1.99
CA TYR A 32 -7.59 11.10 2.39
C TYR A 32 -7.12 11.60 3.77
N MET A 33 -7.03 10.72 4.77
CA MET A 33 -6.51 11.08 6.10
C MET A 33 -5.07 11.62 6.05
N LEU A 34 -4.26 11.11 5.11
CA LEU A 34 -2.88 11.55 4.88
C LEU A 34 -2.77 12.78 3.95
N ARG A 35 -3.90 13.35 3.50
CA ARG A 35 -3.98 14.50 2.57
C ARG A 35 -3.22 14.29 1.27
N LEU A 36 -3.27 13.06 0.74
CA LEU A 36 -2.62 12.71 -0.51
C LEU A 36 -3.54 12.96 -1.70
N THR A 37 -2.98 13.50 -2.77
CA THR A 37 -3.61 13.50 -4.09
C THR A 37 -3.54 12.10 -4.71
N ALA A 38 -4.38 11.82 -5.72
CA ALA A 38 -4.35 10.53 -6.42
C ALA A 38 -2.95 10.19 -7.00
N PRO A 39 -2.23 11.11 -7.68
CA PRO A 39 -0.86 10.83 -8.13
C PRO A 39 0.11 10.51 -6.99
N GLN A 40 0.03 11.23 -5.87
CA GLN A 40 0.90 10.98 -4.70
C GLN A 40 0.63 9.60 -4.08
N MET A 41 -0.64 9.24 -3.93
CA MET A 41 -1.04 7.90 -3.47
C MET A 41 -0.48 6.82 -4.40
N THR A 42 -0.61 6.98 -5.72
CA THR A 42 -0.14 6.02 -6.73
C THR A 42 1.36 5.80 -6.64
N VAL A 43 2.17 6.88 -6.66
CA VAL A 43 3.64 6.75 -6.59
C VAL A 43 4.11 6.16 -5.26
N LEU A 44 3.40 6.45 -4.15
CA LEU A 44 3.70 5.87 -2.85
C LEU A 44 3.44 4.36 -2.83
N ILE A 45 2.32 3.90 -3.37
CA ILE A 45 2.02 2.46 -3.44
C ILE A 45 3.10 1.72 -4.24
N GLY A 46 3.40 2.19 -5.46
CA GLY A 46 4.40 1.52 -6.29
C GLY A 46 5.79 1.54 -5.69
N GLY A 47 6.22 2.68 -5.14
CA GLY A 47 7.52 2.80 -4.47
C GLY A 47 7.62 1.89 -3.24
N MET A 48 6.57 1.83 -2.41
CA MET A 48 6.54 0.96 -1.23
C MET A 48 6.53 -0.54 -1.58
N ARG A 49 5.91 -0.92 -2.69
CA ARG A 49 5.99 -2.30 -3.19
C ARG A 49 7.38 -2.65 -3.70
N ALA A 50 8.04 -1.75 -4.44
CA ALA A 50 9.43 -1.93 -4.87
C ALA A 50 10.39 -2.04 -3.66
N LEU A 51 10.14 -1.26 -2.62
CA LEU A 51 10.93 -1.26 -1.37
C LEU A 51 10.55 -2.38 -0.39
N ASN A 52 9.66 -3.31 -0.77
CA ASN A 52 9.22 -4.42 0.08
C ASN A 52 8.70 -3.98 1.47
N ALA A 53 7.98 -2.85 1.51
CA ALA A 53 7.44 -2.26 2.74
C ALA A 53 6.11 -2.88 3.20
N ASN A 54 5.88 -4.14 2.87
CA ASN A 54 4.67 -4.86 3.24
C ASN A 54 4.72 -5.35 4.70
N VAL A 55 3.55 -5.39 5.37
CA VAL A 55 3.42 -6.03 6.69
C VAL A 55 3.84 -7.50 6.58
N ALA A 56 4.61 -7.93 7.59
CA ALA A 56 5.17 -9.28 7.69
C ALA A 56 5.99 -9.71 6.46
N GLN A 57 6.52 -8.73 5.68
CA GLN A 57 7.30 -9.00 4.47
C GLN A 57 6.56 -9.88 3.45
N SER A 58 5.23 -9.75 3.37
CA SER A 58 4.44 -10.52 2.40
C SER A 58 4.79 -10.13 0.95
N HIS A 59 4.79 -11.10 0.05
CA HIS A 59 5.13 -10.88 -1.37
C HIS A 59 3.99 -10.31 -2.22
N HIS A 60 2.81 -10.07 -1.63
CA HIS A 60 1.65 -9.57 -2.38
C HIS A 60 1.93 -8.20 -3.01
N GLY A 61 1.82 -8.14 -4.34
CA GLY A 61 2.06 -6.91 -5.12
C GLY A 61 3.52 -6.46 -5.20
N VAL A 62 4.49 -7.25 -4.72
CA VAL A 62 5.93 -7.00 -4.93
C VAL A 62 6.27 -7.48 -6.34
N LEU A 63 6.03 -6.63 -7.34
CA LEU A 63 6.21 -6.95 -8.75
C LEU A 63 7.60 -6.51 -9.23
N THR A 64 8.65 -7.09 -8.67
CA THR A 64 10.05 -6.82 -9.04
C THR A 64 10.94 -8.01 -8.68
N ASP A 65 11.97 -8.26 -9.48
CA ASP A 65 13.02 -9.24 -9.19
C ASP A 65 14.16 -8.67 -8.32
N ARG A 66 14.11 -7.36 -8.02
CA ARG A 66 15.08 -6.63 -7.21
C ARG A 66 14.39 -5.89 -6.05
N PRO A 67 13.83 -6.60 -5.06
CA PRO A 67 13.25 -5.98 -3.88
C PRO A 67 14.24 -5.03 -3.19
N GLU A 68 13.70 -4.05 -2.44
CA GLU A 68 14.48 -3.04 -1.71
C GLU A 68 15.21 -2.01 -2.60
N THR A 69 15.01 -2.07 -3.92
CA THR A 69 15.52 -1.09 -4.88
C THR A 69 14.38 -0.20 -5.39
N LEU A 70 14.47 1.11 -5.14
CA LEU A 70 13.42 2.07 -5.53
C LEU A 70 13.35 2.25 -7.05
N THR A 71 12.34 1.65 -7.68
CA THR A 71 12.19 1.55 -9.14
C THR A 71 10.72 1.68 -9.54
N SER A 72 10.46 1.80 -10.85
CA SER A 72 9.09 1.80 -11.40
C SER A 72 8.56 0.41 -11.74
N ASP A 73 9.25 -0.67 -11.33
CA ASP A 73 8.95 -2.06 -11.72
C ASP A 73 7.50 -2.45 -11.37
N PHE A 74 6.96 -1.95 -10.26
CA PHE A 74 5.55 -2.14 -9.89
C PHE A 74 4.57 -1.74 -11.00
N PHE A 75 4.81 -0.60 -11.66
CA PHE A 75 3.93 -0.08 -12.70
C PHE A 75 4.17 -0.79 -14.03
N VAL A 76 5.43 -1.12 -14.35
CA VAL A 76 5.80 -1.83 -15.59
C VAL A 76 5.18 -3.22 -15.61
N ASN A 77 5.19 -3.93 -14.48
CA ASN A 77 4.70 -5.30 -14.38
C ASN A 77 3.21 -5.42 -14.06
N LEU A 78 2.53 -4.30 -13.78
CA LEU A 78 1.08 -4.27 -13.55
C LEU A 78 0.28 -4.03 -14.85
N LEU A 79 0.89 -3.40 -15.84
CA LEU A 79 0.30 -3.05 -17.14
C LEU A 79 0.64 -4.11 -18.19
#